data_AF-A0AAD7HPW7-F1
#
_entry.id   AF-A0AAD7HPW7-F1
#
_cell.length_a   1.000
_cell.length_b   1.000
_cell.length_c   1.000
_cell.angle_alpha   90.00
_cell.angle_beta   90.00
_cell.angle_gamma   90.00
#
_symmetry.space_group_name_H-M   'P 1'
#
loop_
_entity.id
_entity.type
_entity.pdbx_description
1 polymer ?
#
loop_
_entity_poly.entity_id
_entity_poly.type
_entity_poly.pdbx_seq_one_letter_code
_entity_poly.pdbx_strand_id
1 'polypeptide(L)'
;MLLDASIIPLLPKHLNPPPAGPSIPAFIVADAGPKGRGLFALRDIPAGALILAEQPLLVVPALAPPFAYDSLLPRLSPAARATLLALSNCKPPDACGAVEGIVWTNASQVDLPTPPTMAPAAREYGGVFATISRANHSCDLRTTLKWDPASFTASLYAQRAILAGEEITHQYVDVLAPRATRRAQLARYGFECMCAHCALPLAASDAAREELRTWHTRHSRFLHWATDLRAPDDALLSANTRALALIAQEGLHALQVPFLEEMALAYALLGDEARFREWAGHVVVLCAAQDPERAAEFAAWMKSPRTVRLWGWRAKQRRRGSFHSC
;
A
#
# COMPACT_ATOMS: atom_id res chain seq x y z
N MET A 1 -12.70 20.90 2.82
CA MET A 1 -11.99 20.33 1.65
C MET A 1 -11.93 21.39 0.56
N LEU A 2 -10.87 21.38 -0.24
CA LEU A 2 -10.78 22.10 -1.51
C LEU A 2 -10.95 21.07 -2.60
N LEU A 3 -12.07 21.10 -3.32
CA LEU A 3 -12.39 20.13 -4.37
C LEU A 3 -12.82 20.90 -5.62
N ASP A 4 -12.44 20.41 -6.78
CA ASP A 4 -13.00 20.90 -8.04
C ASP A 4 -14.53 20.69 -8.05
N ALA A 5 -15.28 21.69 -8.49
CA ALA A 5 -16.74 21.65 -8.48
C ALA A 5 -17.31 20.48 -9.31
N SER A 6 -16.59 20.02 -10.34
CA SER A 6 -16.97 18.88 -11.16
C SER A 6 -16.86 17.53 -10.46
N ILE A 7 -16.11 17.45 -9.36
CA ILE A 7 -15.98 16.24 -8.53
C ILE A 7 -17.15 16.10 -7.55
N ILE A 8 -17.69 17.22 -7.06
CA ILE A 8 -18.73 17.23 -6.02
C ILE A 8 -19.92 16.30 -6.34
N PRO A 9 -20.49 16.29 -7.56
CA PRO A 9 -21.60 15.40 -7.90
C PRO A 9 -21.24 13.90 -7.93
N LEU A 10 -19.94 13.57 -8.02
CA LEU A 10 -19.43 12.21 -8.10
C LEU A 10 -19.08 11.63 -6.74
N LEU A 11 -19.00 12.46 -5.70
CA LEU A 11 -18.74 12.01 -4.34
C LEU A 11 -19.94 11.23 -3.79
N PRO A 12 -19.71 10.27 -2.86
CA PRO A 12 -20.80 9.59 -2.20
C PRO A 12 -21.69 10.60 -1.46
N LYS A 13 -23.01 10.52 -1.69
CA LYS A 13 -24.00 11.35 -0.96
C LYS A 13 -24.07 10.98 0.52
N HIS A 14 -23.78 9.72 0.82
CA HIS A 14 -23.70 9.16 2.16
C HIS A 14 -22.39 8.41 2.26
N LEU A 15 -21.65 8.66 3.35
CA LEU A 15 -20.42 7.93 3.63
C LEU A 15 -20.75 6.61 4.30
N ASN A 16 -20.13 5.53 3.82
CA ASN A 16 -20.12 4.28 4.56
C ASN A 16 -19.43 4.50 5.91
N PRO A 17 -19.81 3.75 6.97
CA PRO A 17 -19.07 3.80 8.21
C PRO A 17 -17.62 3.38 7.96
N PRO A 18 -16.63 4.05 8.59
CA PRO A 18 -15.25 3.59 8.52
C PRO A 18 -15.14 2.18 9.10
N PRO A 19 -14.15 1.39 8.68
CA PRO A 19 -13.90 0.09 9.30
C PRO A 19 -13.67 0.28 10.81
N ALA A 20 -14.25 -0.62 11.60
CA ALA A 20 -14.13 -0.56 13.06
C ALA A 20 -12.65 -0.71 13.45
N GLY A 21 -12.13 0.29 14.17
CA GLY A 21 -10.79 0.23 14.73
C GLY A 21 -10.65 -0.90 15.76
N PRO A 22 -9.41 -1.29 16.10
CA PRO A 22 -9.17 -2.31 17.11
C PRO A 22 -9.72 -1.86 18.48
N SER A 23 -10.34 -2.78 19.22
CA SER A 23 -10.91 -2.52 20.56
C SER A 23 -9.86 -2.19 21.62
N ILE A 24 -8.61 -2.61 21.38
CA ILE A 24 -7.45 -2.31 22.21
C ILE A 24 -6.51 -1.43 21.40
N PRO A 25 -6.09 -0.26 21.93
CA PRO A 25 -5.11 0.61 21.27
C PRO A 25 -3.91 -0.18 20.76
N ALA A 26 -3.60 -0.04 19.47
CA ALA A 26 -2.48 -0.74 18.85
C ALA A 26 -1.17 0.06 18.97
N PHE A 27 -1.25 1.38 19.19
CA PHE A 27 -0.09 2.26 19.15
C PHE A 27 -0.25 3.49 20.04
N ILE A 28 0.86 4.19 20.24
CA ILE A 28 0.95 5.51 20.88
C ILE A 28 1.68 6.49 19.94
N VAL A 29 1.32 7.78 20.02
CA VAL A 29 2.12 8.84 19.42
C VAL A 29 3.18 9.27 20.44
N ALA A 30 4.47 9.09 20.11
CA ALA A 30 5.58 9.46 20.99
C ALA A 30 6.64 10.28 20.23
N ASP A 31 7.65 10.75 20.97
CA ASP A 31 8.82 11.41 20.38
C ASP A 31 9.65 10.39 19.58
N ALA A 32 10.06 10.79 18.38
CA ALA A 32 10.87 10.01 17.45
C ALA A 32 12.21 10.72 17.16
N GLY A 33 12.68 11.54 18.10
CA GLY A 33 13.91 12.30 18.02
C GLY A 33 13.92 13.26 16.82
N PRO A 34 14.95 13.23 15.95
CA PRO A 34 15.06 14.15 14.81
C PRO A 34 13.90 14.08 13.80
N LYS A 35 13.10 13.00 13.83
CA LYS A 35 11.92 12.81 12.98
C LYS A 35 10.66 13.48 13.55
N GLY A 36 10.74 14.12 14.72
CA GLY A 36 9.62 14.75 15.39
C GLY A 36 8.77 13.72 16.14
N ARG A 37 7.49 13.58 15.79
CA ARG A 37 6.56 12.64 16.44
C ARG A 37 6.39 11.41 15.56
N GLY A 38 6.33 10.23 16.17
CA GLY A 38 6.14 8.95 15.48
C GLY A 38 5.02 8.11 16.09
N LEU A 39 4.58 7.09 15.37
CA LEU A 39 3.66 6.06 15.85
C LEU A 39 4.48 4.86 16.36
N PHE A 40 4.22 4.38 17.57
CA PHE A 40 4.93 3.25 18.17
C PHE A 40 3.94 2.19 18.63
N ALA A 41 4.20 0.93 18.29
CA ALA A 41 3.32 -0.18 18.66
C ALA A 41 3.30 -0.38 20.19
N LEU A 42 2.11 -0.50 20.78
CA LEU A 42 1.93 -0.77 22.22
C LEU A 42 1.94 -2.27 22.54
N ARG A 43 1.76 -3.08 21.52
CA ARG A 43 1.67 -4.55 21.57
C ARG A 43 2.07 -5.10 20.21
N ASP A 44 2.24 -6.41 20.13
CA ASP A 44 2.44 -7.07 18.85
C ASP A 44 1.21 -6.87 17.95
N ILE A 45 1.47 -6.46 16.71
CA ILE A 45 0.48 -6.26 15.64
C ILE A 45 0.74 -7.33 14.59
N PRO A 46 -0.19 -8.28 14.38
CA PRO A 46 0.02 -9.36 13.40
C PRO A 46 -0.07 -8.82 11.96
N ALA A 47 0.53 -9.56 11.03
CA ALA A 47 0.39 -9.29 9.61
C ALA A 47 -1.09 -9.33 9.19
N GLY A 48 -1.50 -8.43 8.31
CA GLY A 48 -2.88 -8.26 7.85
C GLY A 48 -3.77 -7.41 8.78
N ALA A 49 -3.29 -7.03 9.97
CA ALA A 49 -4.11 -6.28 10.92
C ALA A 49 -4.33 -4.82 10.51
N LEU A 50 -5.54 -4.32 10.73
CA LEU A 50 -5.84 -2.89 10.73
C LEU A 50 -5.18 -2.22 11.95
N ILE A 51 -4.31 -1.24 11.70
CA ILE A 51 -3.65 -0.44 12.74
C ILE A 51 -4.54 0.74 13.13
N LEU A 52 -5.03 1.47 12.12
CA LEU A 52 -5.76 2.73 12.26
C LEU A 52 -6.61 2.96 11.00
N ALA A 53 -7.82 3.44 11.17
CA ALA A 53 -8.65 4.00 10.12
C ALA A 53 -9.07 5.41 10.50
N GLU A 54 -8.90 6.37 9.60
CA GLU A 54 -9.09 7.79 9.87
C GLU A 54 -9.64 8.54 8.65
N GLN A 55 -10.61 9.43 8.88
CA GLN A 55 -11.04 10.39 7.87
C GLN A 55 -10.06 11.59 7.84
N PRO A 56 -9.83 12.21 6.67
CA PRO A 56 -8.88 13.31 6.56
C PRO A 56 -9.41 14.58 7.26
N LEU A 57 -8.50 15.34 7.89
CA LEU A 57 -8.76 16.69 8.38
C LEU A 57 -9.12 17.63 7.20
N LEU A 58 -8.43 17.44 6.08
CA LEU A 58 -8.70 18.14 4.83
C LEU A 58 -8.19 17.34 3.64
N VAL A 59 -8.82 17.59 2.49
CA VAL A 59 -8.40 17.12 1.17
C VAL A 59 -8.24 18.33 0.27
N VAL A 60 -7.15 18.37 -0.50
CA VAL A 60 -6.78 19.48 -1.39
C VAL A 60 -6.21 18.98 -2.71
N PRO A 61 -6.37 19.70 -3.83
CA PRO A 61 -5.72 19.34 -5.08
C PRO A 61 -4.21 19.60 -5.00
N ALA A 62 -3.41 18.81 -5.71
CA ALA A 62 -1.96 18.98 -5.77
C ALA A 62 -1.54 20.36 -6.31
N LEU A 63 -2.38 20.95 -7.17
CA LEU A 63 -2.19 22.27 -7.78
C LEU A 63 -3.00 23.37 -7.08
N ALA A 64 -3.33 23.22 -5.79
CA ALA A 64 -4.03 24.26 -5.04
C ALA A 64 -3.20 25.57 -5.04
N PRO A 65 -3.80 26.73 -5.37
CA PRO A 65 -3.07 27.98 -5.30
C PRO A 65 -2.83 28.39 -3.84
N PRO A 66 -1.73 29.09 -3.51
CA PRO A 66 -1.34 29.40 -2.12
C PRO A 66 -2.44 30.09 -1.30
N PHE A 67 -3.20 31.01 -1.90
CA PHE A 67 -4.28 31.74 -1.22
C PHE A 67 -5.47 30.84 -0.81
N ALA A 68 -5.59 29.64 -1.37
CA ALA A 68 -6.70 28.74 -1.06
C ALA A 68 -6.62 28.18 0.37
N TYR A 69 -5.43 28.09 0.96
CA TYR A 69 -5.24 27.59 2.31
C TYR A 69 -5.78 28.56 3.38
N ASP A 70 -5.62 29.86 3.17
CA ASP A 70 -6.15 30.91 4.06
C ASP A 70 -7.68 30.89 4.10
N SER A 71 -8.31 30.55 2.97
CA SER A 71 -9.76 30.39 2.87
C SER A 71 -10.26 29.06 3.44
N LEU A 72 -9.41 28.04 3.49
CA LEU A 72 -9.75 26.71 3.99
C LEU A 72 -9.72 26.66 5.52
N LEU A 73 -8.72 27.27 6.15
CA LEU A 73 -8.46 27.15 7.57
C LEU A 73 -9.65 27.59 8.47
N PRO A 74 -10.37 28.69 8.19
CA PRO A 74 -11.55 29.10 8.97
C PRO A 74 -12.75 28.15 8.84
N ARG A 75 -12.76 27.29 7.81
CA ARG A 75 -13.85 26.32 7.57
C ARG A 75 -13.67 25.02 8.35
N LEU A 76 -12.51 24.80 8.96
CA LEU A 76 -12.26 23.67 9.84
C LEU A 76 -12.87 23.92 11.22
N SER A 77 -13.31 22.85 11.89
CA SER A 77 -13.67 22.97 13.31
C SER A 77 -12.46 23.43 14.14
N PRO A 78 -12.64 24.11 15.29
CA PRO A 78 -11.53 24.53 16.13
C PRO A 78 -10.57 23.39 16.50
N ALA A 79 -11.11 22.20 16.77
CA ALA A 79 -10.33 21.00 17.08
C ALA A 79 -9.52 20.50 15.87
N ALA A 80 -10.14 20.42 14.69
CA ALA A 80 -9.45 20.00 13.46
C ALA A 80 -8.35 20.99 13.07
N ARG A 81 -8.62 22.29 13.21
CA ARG A 81 -7.66 23.37 12.97
C ARG A 81 -6.47 23.28 13.92
N ALA A 82 -6.70 23.13 15.22
CA ALA A 82 -5.63 22.97 16.20
C ALA A 82 -4.78 21.73 15.92
N THR A 83 -5.42 20.63 15.54
CA THR A 83 -4.74 19.38 15.18
C THR A 83 -3.87 19.53 13.93
N LEU A 84 -4.41 20.16 12.87
CA LEU A 84 -3.66 20.44 11.65
C LEU A 84 -2.42 21.30 11.93
N LEU A 85 -2.58 22.38 12.70
CA LEU A 85 -1.49 23.30 13.04
C LEU A 85 -0.43 22.67 13.96
N ALA A 86 -0.74 21.54 14.59
CA ALA A 86 0.20 20.75 15.40
C ALA A 86 0.90 19.61 14.62
N LEU A 87 0.70 19.54 13.30
CA LEU A 87 1.47 18.66 12.42
C LEU A 87 2.79 19.30 12.02
N SER A 88 3.75 18.46 11.61
CA SER A 88 5.10 18.91 11.26
C SER A 88 5.08 19.81 10.02
N ASN A 89 5.88 20.88 10.02
CA ASN A 89 6.15 21.66 8.83
C ASN A 89 7.66 21.66 8.57
N CYS A 90 8.11 20.96 7.53
CA CYS A 90 9.52 20.90 7.16
C CYS A 90 9.92 21.99 6.15
N LYS A 91 8.98 22.86 5.75
CA LYS A 91 9.23 23.88 4.73
C LYS A 91 9.80 25.16 5.36
N PRO A 92 10.79 25.80 4.72
CA PRO A 92 11.28 27.10 5.15
C PRO A 92 10.15 28.14 5.19
N PRO A 93 10.12 29.06 6.18
CA PRO A 93 9.06 30.06 6.32
C PRO A 93 8.93 31.02 5.12
N ASP A 94 10.00 31.20 4.35
CA ASP A 94 10.08 32.05 3.17
C ASP A 94 9.71 31.31 1.87
N ALA A 95 9.61 29.98 1.89
CA ALA A 95 9.30 29.18 0.71
C ALA A 95 7.80 29.10 0.40
N CYS A 96 6.94 29.09 1.42
CA CYS A 96 5.49 28.95 1.27
C CYS A 96 4.74 29.40 2.54
N GLY A 97 3.42 29.54 2.45
CA GLY A 97 2.59 29.80 3.64
C GLY A 97 2.69 28.67 4.68
N ALA A 98 2.48 28.97 5.96
CA ALA A 98 2.63 27.97 7.02
C ALA A 98 1.69 26.76 6.86
N VAL A 99 0.42 27.00 6.48
CA VAL A 99 -0.57 25.93 6.25
C VAL A 99 -0.21 25.13 5.00
N GLU A 100 0.20 25.81 3.93
CA GLU A 100 0.68 25.17 2.70
C GLU A 100 1.86 24.24 2.98
N GLY A 101 2.84 24.70 3.77
CA GLY A 101 3.99 23.90 4.18
C GLY A 101 3.62 22.67 5.01
N ILE A 102 2.67 22.81 5.95
CA ILE A 102 2.10 21.67 6.69
C ILE A 102 1.47 20.67 5.72
N VAL A 103 0.63 21.13 4.80
CA VAL A 103 -0.03 20.26 3.81
C VAL A 103 1.01 19.54 2.95
N TRP A 104 1.99 20.24 2.39
CA TRP A 104 3.06 19.65 1.57
C TRP A 104 3.96 18.69 2.34
N THR A 105 4.03 18.83 3.66
CA THR A 105 4.79 17.92 4.53
C THR A 105 4.00 16.65 4.86
N ASN A 106 2.68 16.72 5.00
CA ASN A 106 1.86 15.68 5.63
C ASN A 106 0.85 14.99 4.71
N ALA A 107 0.59 15.54 3.53
CA ALA A 107 -0.44 15.02 2.64
C ALA A 107 -0.03 13.66 2.05
N SER A 108 -0.92 12.68 2.16
CA SER A 108 -0.84 11.41 1.45
C SER A 108 -1.77 11.44 0.25
N GLN A 109 -1.39 10.80 -0.85
CA GLN A 109 -2.23 10.74 -2.05
C GLN A 109 -3.59 10.10 -1.72
N VAL A 110 -4.66 10.71 -2.20
CA VAL A 110 -6.03 10.18 -2.13
C VAL A 110 -6.65 10.22 -3.51
N ASP A 111 -7.27 9.12 -3.90
CA ASP A 111 -7.92 9.01 -5.21
C ASP A 111 -9.40 9.41 -5.08
N LEU A 112 -9.81 10.42 -5.85
CA LEU A 112 -11.19 10.87 -5.90
C LEU A 112 -11.85 10.45 -7.22
N PRO A 113 -13.17 10.27 -7.25
CA PRO A 113 -13.87 10.07 -8.51
C PRO A 113 -13.77 11.35 -9.35
N THR A 114 -13.19 11.26 -10.54
CA THR A 114 -12.98 12.41 -11.43
C THR A 114 -13.69 12.23 -12.77
N PRO A 115 -14.22 13.32 -13.38
CA PRO A 115 -14.74 13.25 -14.74
C PRO A 115 -13.67 12.81 -15.75
N PRO A 116 -14.02 12.03 -16.79
CA PRO A 116 -13.07 11.63 -17.83
C PRO A 116 -12.44 12.81 -18.59
N THR A 117 -13.12 13.96 -18.60
CA THR A 117 -12.70 15.20 -19.28
C THR A 117 -11.64 15.98 -18.51
N MET A 118 -11.41 15.67 -17.23
CA MET A 118 -10.48 16.43 -16.39
C MET A 118 -9.03 16.09 -16.76
N ALA A 119 -8.14 17.08 -16.88
CA ALA A 119 -6.74 16.84 -17.22
C ALA A 119 -6.03 16.00 -16.13
N PRO A 120 -5.09 15.10 -16.46
CA PRO A 120 -4.44 14.21 -15.47
C PRO A 120 -3.88 14.93 -14.25
N ALA A 121 -3.15 16.03 -14.43
CA ALA A 121 -2.57 16.80 -13.33
C ALA A 121 -3.61 17.44 -12.38
N ALA A 122 -4.84 17.65 -12.86
CA ALA A 122 -5.94 18.17 -12.04
C ALA A 122 -6.65 17.07 -11.23
N ARG A 123 -6.32 15.78 -11.47
CA ARG A 123 -6.89 14.62 -10.77
C ARG A 123 -6.13 14.25 -9.50
N GLU A 124 -4.99 14.88 -9.24
CA GLU A 124 -4.14 14.58 -8.09
C GLU A 124 -4.62 15.32 -6.85
N TYR A 125 -4.92 14.58 -5.78
CA TYR A 125 -5.35 15.12 -4.50
C TYR A 125 -4.52 14.54 -3.35
N GLY A 126 -4.33 15.37 -2.33
CA GLY A 126 -3.68 15.00 -1.08
C GLY A 126 -4.64 15.12 0.11
N GLY A 127 -4.68 14.08 0.95
CA GLY A 127 -5.37 14.08 2.24
C GLY A 127 -4.39 14.27 3.39
N VAL A 128 -4.71 15.15 4.34
CA VAL A 128 -3.96 15.32 5.59
C VAL A 128 -4.77 14.71 6.74
N PHE A 129 -4.11 13.92 7.58
CA PHE A 129 -4.74 13.12 8.63
C PHE A 129 -4.13 13.48 9.99
N ALA A 130 -4.90 13.44 11.08
CA ALA A 130 -4.39 13.82 12.39
C ALA A 130 -3.33 12.84 12.92
N THR A 131 -3.51 11.56 12.64
CA THR A 131 -2.68 10.49 13.19
C THR A 131 -1.88 9.77 12.11
N ILE A 132 -2.49 9.44 10.96
CA ILE A 132 -1.76 8.78 9.86
C ILE A 132 -0.56 9.63 9.39
N SER A 133 -0.70 10.96 9.31
CA SER A 133 0.40 11.85 8.90
C SER A 133 1.58 11.88 9.90
N ARG A 134 1.47 11.21 11.06
CA ARG A 134 2.57 11.05 12.04
C ARG A 134 3.36 9.75 11.84
N ALA A 135 2.94 8.88 10.91
CA ALA A 135 3.74 7.71 10.56
C ALA A 135 4.99 8.16 9.79
N ASN A 136 6.16 7.98 10.40
CA ASN A 136 7.44 8.38 9.80
C ASN A 136 7.82 7.50 8.61
N HIS A 137 8.80 7.97 7.84
CA HIS A 137 9.31 7.22 6.70
C HIS A 137 10.17 6.01 7.08
N SER A 138 10.04 4.92 6.33
CA SER A 138 11.05 3.89 6.16
C SER A 138 11.11 3.41 4.70
N CYS A 139 12.28 2.96 4.22
CA CYS A 139 12.42 2.40 2.86
C CYS A 139 12.05 0.91 2.78
N ASP A 140 11.77 0.25 3.90
CA ASP A 140 10.96 -0.97 3.89
C ASP A 140 9.48 -0.61 3.82
N LEU A 141 8.67 -1.59 3.44
CA LEU A 141 7.24 -1.39 3.22
C LEU A 141 6.45 -2.30 4.14
N ARG A 142 6.52 -2.01 5.45
CA ARG A 142 5.83 -2.77 6.51
C ARG A 142 4.34 -2.47 6.58
N THR A 143 3.90 -1.32 6.09
CA THR A 143 2.50 -0.90 6.14
C THR A 143 1.98 -0.55 4.77
N THR A 144 0.69 -0.76 4.56
CA THR A 144 -0.04 -0.25 3.39
C THR A 144 -1.06 0.76 3.85
N LEU A 145 -1.09 1.92 3.19
CA LEU A 145 -2.15 2.91 3.34
C LEU A 145 -3.17 2.68 2.21
N LYS A 146 -4.41 2.37 2.56
CA LYS A 146 -5.51 2.20 1.60
C LYS A 146 -6.50 3.34 1.78
N TRP A 147 -6.83 4.01 0.68
CA TRP A 147 -7.90 4.99 0.62
C TRP A 147 -9.19 4.32 0.16
N ASP A 148 -10.28 4.52 0.90
CA ASP A 148 -11.62 4.14 0.49
C ASP A 148 -12.47 5.40 0.23
N PRO A 149 -12.79 5.71 -1.03
CA PRO A 149 -13.62 6.87 -1.35
C PRO A 149 -15.06 6.73 -0.86
N ALA A 150 -15.57 5.51 -0.63
CA ALA A 150 -16.96 5.28 -0.20
C ALA A 150 -17.20 5.64 1.28
N SER A 151 -16.23 5.36 2.16
CA SER A 151 -16.22 5.81 3.56
C SER A 151 -15.42 7.09 3.78
N PHE A 152 -14.77 7.60 2.74
CA PHE A 152 -13.86 8.76 2.77
C PHE A 152 -12.75 8.60 3.81
N THR A 153 -12.23 7.38 3.94
CA THR A 153 -11.35 6.96 5.03
C THR A 153 -10.05 6.41 4.48
N ALA A 154 -8.93 6.80 5.11
CA ALA A 154 -7.65 6.14 4.92
C ALA A 154 -7.43 5.12 6.03
N SER A 155 -6.97 3.93 5.67
CA SER A 155 -6.73 2.82 6.59
C SER A 155 -5.30 2.31 6.45
N LEU A 156 -4.59 2.21 7.57
CA LEU A 156 -3.22 1.73 7.66
C LEU A 156 -3.21 0.28 8.12
N TYR A 157 -2.64 -0.62 7.32
CA TYR A 157 -2.57 -2.05 7.58
C TYR A 157 -1.14 -2.53 7.74
N ALA A 158 -0.91 -3.43 8.70
CA ALA A 158 0.37 -4.13 8.83
C ALA A 158 0.51 -5.21 7.75
N GLN A 159 1.65 -5.27 7.07
CA GLN A 159 1.95 -6.26 6.00
C GLN A 159 2.91 -7.35 6.46
N ARG A 160 3.44 -7.20 7.67
CA ARG A 160 4.19 -8.19 8.43
C ARG A 160 3.93 -7.93 9.91
N ALA A 161 4.35 -8.85 10.77
CA ALA A 161 4.33 -8.60 12.21
C ALA A 161 5.14 -7.34 12.55
N ILE A 162 4.58 -6.51 13.43
CA ILE A 162 5.22 -5.35 14.06
C ILE A 162 5.23 -5.63 15.57
N LEU A 163 6.40 -5.68 16.18
CA LEU A 163 6.55 -6.03 17.59
C LEU A 163 6.24 -4.83 18.50
N ALA A 164 5.85 -5.11 19.74
CA ALA A 164 5.68 -4.08 20.76
C ALA A 164 6.95 -3.21 20.87
N GLY A 165 6.77 -1.89 20.88
CA GLY A 165 7.84 -0.89 20.92
C GLY A 165 8.43 -0.51 19.55
N GLU A 166 8.16 -1.27 18.48
CA GLU A 166 8.61 -0.88 17.13
C GLU A 166 7.84 0.36 16.62
N GLU A 167 8.55 1.19 15.85
CA GLU A 167 7.94 2.33 15.18
C GLU A 167 7.14 1.86 13.95
N ILE A 168 5.89 2.33 13.86
CA ILE A 168 5.01 2.10 12.72
C ILE A 168 5.31 3.16 11.66
N THR A 169 5.95 2.74 10.59
CA THR A 169 6.40 3.60 9.49
C THR A 169 5.56 3.41 8.23
N HIS A 170 5.57 4.40 7.34
CA HIS A 170 5.01 4.34 6.00
C HIS A 170 6.00 4.84 4.94
N GLN A 171 5.71 4.67 3.64
CA GLN A 171 6.56 5.18 2.56
C GLN A 171 6.18 6.60 2.16
N TYR A 172 7.17 7.46 1.90
CA TYR A 172 6.96 8.82 1.39
C TYR A 172 7.37 8.95 -0.09
N VAL A 173 8.04 7.93 -0.61
CA VAL A 173 8.71 7.93 -1.91
C VAL A 173 8.54 6.57 -2.56
N ASP A 174 8.82 6.49 -3.85
CA ASP A 174 8.91 5.20 -4.55
C ASP A 174 10.05 4.37 -3.95
N VAL A 175 9.68 3.36 -3.17
CA VAL A 175 10.65 2.48 -2.52
C VAL A 175 11.38 1.57 -3.52
N LEU A 176 10.89 1.38 -4.74
CA LEU A 176 11.58 0.59 -5.77
C LEU A 176 12.64 1.41 -6.52
N ALA A 177 12.66 2.73 -6.38
CA ALA A 177 13.70 3.57 -6.97
C ALA A 177 15.08 3.30 -6.33
N PRO A 178 16.20 3.57 -7.04
CA PRO A 178 17.55 3.46 -6.47
C PRO A 178 17.75 4.32 -5.22
N ARG A 179 18.65 3.94 -4.31
CA ARG A 179 18.86 4.64 -3.02
C ARG A 179 19.16 6.12 -3.20
N ALA A 180 19.95 6.47 -4.21
CA ALA A 180 20.27 7.87 -4.53
C ALA A 180 19.00 8.66 -4.85
N THR A 181 18.11 8.11 -5.67
CA THR A 181 16.82 8.70 -6.02
C THR A 181 15.91 8.83 -4.80
N ARG A 182 15.79 7.78 -3.98
CA ARG A 182 15.00 7.81 -2.74
C ARG A 182 15.49 8.92 -1.80
N ARG A 183 16.81 9.03 -1.58
CA ARG A 183 17.41 10.08 -0.73
C ARG A 183 17.20 11.48 -1.30
N ALA A 184 17.37 11.67 -2.61
CA ALA A 184 17.13 12.94 -3.27
C ALA A 184 15.65 13.37 -3.13
N GLN A 185 14.71 12.44 -3.27
CA GLN A 185 13.29 12.72 -3.07
C GLN A 185 12.98 13.05 -1.60
N LEU A 186 13.58 12.33 -0.65
CA LEU A 186 13.38 12.53 0.79
C LEU A 186 13.99 13.83 1.33
N ALA A 187 14.98 14.41 0.64
CA ALA A 187 15.58 15.70 1.02
C ALA A 187 14.53 16.81 1.19
N ARG A 188 13.39 16.73 0.47
CA ARG A 188 12.27 17.67 0.63
C ARG A 188 11.62 17.67 2.02
N TYR A 189 11.87 16.64 2.82
CA TYR A 189 11.38 16.49 4.20
C TYR A 189 12.41 16.91 5.26
N GLY A 190 13.61 17.34 4.84
CA GLY A 190 14.63 17.86 5.75
C GLY A 190 15.34 16.80 6.61
N PHE A 191 15.34 15.53 6.21
CA PHE A 191 16.07 14.46 6.91
C PHE A 191 16.82 13.52 5.96
N GLU A 192 17.87 12.86 6.46
CA GLU A 192 18.52 11.74 5.76
C GLU A 192 17.97 10.40 6.27
N CYS A 193 17.53 9.53 5.36
CA CYS A 193 17.01 8.21 5.73
C CYS A 193 18.13 7.27 6.19
N MET A 194 18.08 6.90 7.46
CA MET A 194 18.99 5.99 8.15
C MET A 194 18.37 4.61 8.45
N CYS A 195 17.29 4.22 7.75
CA CYS A 195 16.71 2.88 7.95
C CYS A 195 17.70 1.76 7.58
N ALA A 196 17.46 0.56 8.09
CA ALA A 196 18.34 -0.60 7.87
C ALA A 196 18.63 -0.85 6.38
N HIS A 197 17.65 -0.62 5.50
CA HIS A 197 17.79 -0.82 4.05
C HIS A 197 18.60 0.27 3.34
N CYS A 198 18.67 1.48 3.90
CA CYS A 198 19.59 2.51 3.42
C CYS A 198 21.04 2.25 3.88
N ALA A 199 21.22 1.50 4.98
CA ALA A 199 22.51 1.10 5.52
C ALA A 199 23.10 -0.17 4.87
N LEU A 200 22.29 -0.95 4.12
CA LEU A 200 22.76 -2.11 3.36
C LEU A 200 23.79 -1.74 2.25
N PRO A 201 24.59 -2.71 1.77
CA PRO A 201 25.42 -2.51 0.58
C PRO A 201 24.60 -2.03 -0.61
N LEU A 202 24.95 -0.85 -1.12
CA LEU A 202 24.17 -0.08 -2.12
C LEU A 202 23.80 -0.92 -3.36
N ALA A 203 24.78 -1.57 -3.97
CA ALA A 203 24.61 -2.21 -5.28
C ALA A 203 23.64 -3.40 -5.23
N ALA A 204 23.65 -4.18 -4.15
CA ALA A 204 22.79 -5.35 -4.02
C ALA A 204 21.32 -4.96 -3.79
N SER A 205 21.07 -3.97 -2.93
CA SER A 205 19.70 -3.49 -2.66
C SER A 205 19.10 -2.80 -3.88
N ASP A 206 19.87 -1.96 -4.58
CA ASP A 206 19.38 -1.30 -5.79
C ASP A 206 19.12 -2.30 -6.93
N ALA A 207 19.95 -3.33 -7.09
CA ALA A 207 19.70 -4.40 -8.06
C ALA A 207 18.42 -5.21 -7.73
N ALA A 208 18.20 -5.56 -6.46
CA ALA A 208 17.00 -6.25 -6.01
C ALA A 208 15.72 -5.42 -6.28
N ARG A 209 15.76 -4.13 -5.97
CA ARG A 209 14.64 -3.21 -6.19
C ARG A 209 14.37 -2.97 -7.68
N GLU A 210 15.42 -2.89 -8.50
CA GLU A 210 15.27 -2.79 -9.96
C GLU A 210 14.68 -4.07 -10.58
N GLU A 211 15.07 -5.25 -10.07
CA GLU A 211 14.47 -6.52 -10.50
C GLU A 211 12.96 -6.54 -10.18
N LEU A 212 12.56 -6.13 -8.97
CA LEU A 212 11.15 -6.01 -8.58
C LEU A 212 10.41 -4.92 -9.39
N ARG A 213 11.03 -3.78 -9.68
CA ARG A 213 10.43 -2.68 -10.46
C ARG A 213 10.03 -3.11 -11.86
N THR A 214 10.83 -3.99 -12.45
CA THR A 214 10.61 -4.51 -13.80
C THR A 214 9.82 -5.81 -13.83
N TRP A 215 9.28 -6.25 -12.68
CA TRP A 215 8.67 -7.57 -12.58
C TRP A 215 7.53 -7.76 -13.57
N HIS A 216 6.60 -6.80 -13.61
CA HIS A 216 5.44 -6.86 -14.49
C HIS A 216 5.79 -6.86 -15.98
N THR A 217 6.98 -6.40 -16.36
CA THR A 217 7.43 -6.36 -17.76
C THR A 217 8.35 -7.53 -18.13
N ARG A 218 9.14 -8.05 -17.19
CA ARG A 218 10.11 -9.14 -17.42
C ARG A 218 9.53 -10.54 -17.21
N HIS A 219 8.49 -10.69 -16.40
CA HIS A 219 7.93 -12.00 -16.07
C HIS A 219 6.54 -12.20 -16.66
N SER A 220 6.23 -13.44 -17.05
CA SER A 220 4.92 -13.82 -17.55
C SER A 220 3.86 -13.61 -16.47
N ARG A 221 2.89 -12.74 -16.73
CA ARG A 221 1.72 -12.63 -15.84
C ARG A 221 0.95 -13.95 -15.79
N PHE A 222 0.25 -14.18 -14.68
CA PHE A 222 -0.58 -15.37 -14.50
C PHE A 222 -1.40 -15.76 -15.74
N LEU A 223 -2.13 -14.81 -16.36
CA LEU A 223 -2.97 -15.10 -17.53
C LEU A 223 -2.18 -15.60 -18.76
N HIS A 224 -0.97 -15.06 -18.97
CA HIS A 224 -0.11 -15.48 -20.09
C HIS A 224 0.43 -16.88 -19.84
N TRP A 225 1.02 -17.12 -18.66
CA TRP A 225 1.49 -18.45 -18.27
C TRP A 225 0.35 -19.47 -18.28
N ALA A 226 -0.82 -19.12 -17.73
CA ALA A 226 -1.98 -19.99 -17.61
C ALA A 226 -2.42 -20.58 -18.96
N THR A 227 -2.32 -19.81 -20.04
CA THR A 227 -2.78 -20.17 -21.38
C THR A 227 -1.68 -20.66 -22.31
N ASP A 228 -0.41 -20.27 -22.10
CA ASP A 228 0.72 -20.77 -22.88
C ASP A 228 1.19 -22.14 -22.36
N LEU A 229 0.77 -23.21 -23.02
CA LEU A 229 1.19 -24.59 -22.71
C LEU A 229 2.62 -24.90 -23.14
N ARG A 230 3.34 -23.99 -23.80
CA ARG A 230 4.78 -24.19 -24.08
C ARG A 230 5.62 -23.83 -22.86
N ALA A 231 5.18 -22.87 -22.05
CA ALA A 231 5.88 -22.46 -20.84
C ALA A 231 5.92 -23.61 -19.80
N PRO A 232 7.06 -23.87 -19.13
CA PRO A 232 7.13 -24.84 -18.04
C PRO A 232 6.09 -24.59 -16.94
N ASP A 233 5.63 -25.65 -16.29
CA ASP A 233 4.61 -25.56 -15.24
C ASP A 233 5.14 -24.83 -13.99
N ASP A 234 6.44 -24.89 -13.75
CA ASP A 234 7.14 -24.22 -12.66
C ASP A 234 7.64 -22.81 -13.01
N ALA A 235 7.48 -22.34 -14.26
CA ALA A 235 8.02 -21.05 -14.68
C ALA A 235 7.44 -19.87 -13.88
N LEU A 236 6.12 -19.81 -13.72
CA LEU A 236 5.46 -18.78 -12.91
C LEU A 236 5.77 -18.94 -11.43
N LEU A 237 5.81 -20.19 -10.94
CA LEU A 237 6.11 -20.50 -9.54
C LEU A 237 7.53 -20.06 -9.15
N SER A 238 8.52 -20.36 -10.01
CA SER A 238 9.93 -19.99 -9.81
C SER A 238 10.12 -18.49 -9.85
N ALA A 239 9.46 -17.82 -10.79
CA ALA A 239 9.44 -16.37 -10.85
C ALA A 239 8.85 -15.81 -9.53
N ASN A 240 7.63 -16.16 -9.16
CA ASN A 240 6.99 -15.58 -7.97
C ASN A 240 7.73 -15.93 -6.67
N THR A 241 8.37 -17.09 -6.59
CA THR A 241 9.29 -17.44 -5.48
C THR A 241 10.47 -16.47 -5.40
N ARG A 242 11.09 -16.13 -6.55
CA ARG A 242 12.19 -15.14 -6.61
C ARG A 242 11.72 -13.76 -6.17
N ALA A 243 10.55 -13.30 -6.64
CA ALA A 243 9.98 -12.02 -6.22
C ALA A 243 9.73 -11.96 -4.70
N LEU A 244 9.10 -13.00 -4.14
CA LEU A 244 8.83 -13.07 -2.70
C LEU A 244 10.12 -13.09 -1.87
N ALA A 245 11.18 -13.76 -2.35
CA ALA A 245 12.48 -13.73 -1.70
C ALA A 245 13.10 -12.33 -1.70
N LEU A 246 13.04 -11.60 -2.81
CA LEU A 246 13.50 -10.20 -2.89
C LEU A 246 12.67 -9.26 -2.01
N ILE A 247 11.35 -9.46 -1.97
CA ILE A 247 10.44 -8.72 -1.09
C ILE A 247 10.82 -8.93 0.38
N ALA A 248 11.07 -10.18 0.79
CA ALA A 248 11.49 -10.49 2.15
C ALA A 248 12.85 -9.86 2.47
N GLN A 249 13.83 -9.98 1.57
CA GLN A 249 15.17 -9.39 1.69
C GLN A 249 15.10 -7.87 1.89
N GLU A 250 14.29 -7.17 1.10
CA GLU A 250 14.20 -5.71 1.10
C GLU A 250 13.12 -5.15 2.06
N GLY A 251 12.43 -6.02 2.80
CA GLY A 251 11.38 -5.63 3.73
C GLY A 251 10.11 -5.09 3.06
N LEU A 252 9.90 -5.34 1.77
CA LEU A 252 8.85 -4.72 0.93
C LEU A 252 7.49 -5.45 0.99
N HIS A 253 7.09 -5.91 2.17
CA HIS A 253 6.00 -6.89 2.33
C HIS A 253 4.64 -6.39 1.81
N ALA A 254 4.38 -5.09 1.74
CA ALA A 254 3.16 -4.58 1.10
C ALA A 254 3.02 -4.96 -0.39
N LEU A 255 4.11 -5.33 -1.06
CA LEU A 255 4.08 -5.77 -2.46
C LEU A 255 3.75 -7.26 -2.61
N GLN A 256 3.66 -8.04 -1.52
CA GLN A 256 3.65 -9.51 -1.61
C GLN A 256 2.32 -10.11 -2.10
N VAL A 257 1.18 -9.47 -1.83
CA VAL A 257 -0.15 -10.06 -2.05
C VAL A 257 -0.37 -10.54 -3.48
N PRO A 258 -0.08 -9.76 -4.54
CA PRO A 258 -0.24 -10.22 -5.92
C PRO A 258 0.54 -11.52 -6.22
N PHE A 259 1.75 -11.66 -5.69
CA PHE A 259 2.57 -12.86 -5.90
C PHE A 259 2.00 -14.07 -5.17
N LEU A 260 1.49 -13.88 -3.95
CA LEU A 260 0.82 -14.94 -3.18
C LEU A 260 -0.46 -15.42 -3.88
N GLU A 261 -1.24 -14.49 -4.43
CA GLU A 261 -2.44 -14.82 -5.21
C GLU A 261 -2.09 -15.62 -6.47
N GLU A 262 -1.10 -15.17 -7.24
CA GLU A 262 -0.67 -15.88 -8.43
C GLU A 262 -0.09 -17.26 -8.10
N MET A 263 0.64 -17.42 -7.00
CA MET A 263 1.10 -18.73 -6.51
C MET A 263 -0.07 -19.67 -6.22
N ALA A 264 -1.07 -19.20 -5.47
CA ALA A 264 -2.27 -19.98 -5.19
C ALA A 264 -2.98 -20.38 -6.49
N LEU A 265 -3.29 -19.42 -7.36
CA LEU A 265 -3.99 -19.69 -8.63
C LEU A 265 -3.18 -20.61 -9.56
N ALA A 266 -1.85 -20.53 -9.55
CA ALA A 266 -1.00 -21.46 -10.30
C ALA A 266 -1.19 -22.91 -9.82
N TYR A 267 -1.13 -23.15 -8.51
CA TYR A 267 -1.39 -24.48 -7.95
C TYR A 267 -2.83 -24.95 -8.20
N ALA A 268 -3.80 -24.05 -8.25
CA ALA A 268 -5.17 -24.39 -8.66
C ALA A 268 -5.22 -24.92 -10.10
N LEU A 269 -4.52 -24.29 -11.05
CA LEU A 269 -4.45 -24.74 -12.45
C LEU A 269 -3.70 -26.08 -12.60
N LEU A 270 -2.72 -26.32 -11.74
CA LEU A 270 -1.98 -27.58 -11.66
C LEU A 270 -2.77 -28.68 -10.92
N GLY A 271 -3.83 -28.31 -10.18
CA GLY A 271 -4.65 -29.22 -9.39
C GLY A 271 -3.99 -29.71 -8.11
N ASP A 272 -2.97 -29.00 -7.62
CA ASP A 272 -2.30 -29.29 -6.35
C ASP A 272 -3.07 -28.62 -5.20
N GLU A 273 -3.90 -29.43 -4.52
CA GLU A 273 -4.76 -28.93 -3.45
C GLU A 273 -3.99 -28.49 -2.20
N ALA A 274 -2.94 -29.21 -1.83
CA ALA A 274 -2.19 -28.92 -0.62
C ALA A 274 -1.49 -27.57 -0.73
N ARG A 275 -0.77 -27.36 -1.85
CA ARG A 275 -0.09 -26.09 -2.11
C ARG A 275 -1.07 -24.96 -2.36
N PHE A 276 -2.18 -25.20 -3.08
CA PHE A 276 -3.22 -24.19 -3.23
C PHE A 276 -3.71 -23.66 -1.87
N ARG A 277 -4.04 -24.54 -0.92
CA ARG A 277 -4.53 -24.16 0.41
C ARG A 277 -3.48 -23.39 1.22
N GLU A 278 -2.21 -23.78 1.14
CA GLU A 278 -1.10 -23.08 1.80
C GLU A 278 -1.01 -21.61 1.33
N TRP A 279 -0.88 -21.39 0.01
CA TRP A 279 -0.73 -20.05 -0.55
C TRP A 279 -2.01 -19.20 -0.41
N ALA A 280 -3.18 -19.81 -0.60
CA ALA A 280 -4.45 -19.15 -0.35
C ALA A 280 -4.60 -18.69 1.11
N GLY A 281 -4.10 -19.47 2.07
CA GLY A 281 -4.12 -19.11 3.49
C GLY A 281 -3.35 -17.82 3.78
N HIS A 282 -2.19 -17.61 3.14
CA HIS A 282 -1.44 -16.36 3.26
C HIS A 282 -2.22 -15.16 2.72
N VAL A 283 -2.91 -15.32 1.58
CA VAL A 283 -3.78 -14.28 1.01
C VAL A 283 -4.92 -13.94 1.96
N VAL A 284 -5.61 -14.94 2.52
CA VAL A 284 -6.71 -14.74 3.47
C VAL A 284 -6.24 -13.92 4.67
N VAL A 285 -5.08 -14.25 5.26
CA VAL A 285 -4.55 -13.52 6.43
C VAL A 285 -4.27 -12.06 6.10
N LEU A 286 -3.55 -11.79 5.01
CA LEU A 286 -3.14 -10.42 4.66
C LEU A 286 -4.31 -9.56 4.17
N CYS A 287 -5.27 -10.16 3.47
CA CYS A 287 -6.41 -9.45 2.91
C CYS A 287 -7.58 -9.33 3.89
N ALA A 288 -7.67 -10.12 4.97
CA ALA A 288 -8.86 -10.18 5.83
C ALA A 288 -9.40 -8.80 6.26
N ALA A 289 -8.50 -7.88 6.64
CA ALA A 289 -8.90 -6.51 7.00
C ALA A 289 -8.84 -5.55 5.80
N GLN A 290 -7.83 -5.67 4.94
CA GLN A 290 -7.59 -4.73 3.85
C GLN A 290 -8.56 -4.91 2.67
N ASP A 291 -8.93 -6.14 2.36
CA ASP A 291 -9.82 -6.55 1.27
C ASP A 291 -10.65 -7.77 1.70
N PRO A 292 -11.71 -7.54 2.50
CA PRO A 292 -12.52 -8.62 3.06
C PRO A 292 -13.22 -9.47 1.98
N GLU A 293 -13.58 -8.87 0.85
CA GLU A 293 -14.21 -9.58 -0.26
C GLU A 293 -13.24 -10.58 -0.88
N ARG A 294 -12.01 -10.14 -1.18
CA ARG A 294 -10.97 -11.02 -1.71
C ARG A 294 -10.58 -12.12 -0.73
N ALA A 295 -10.46 -11.79 0.56
CA ALA A 295 -10.20 -12.77 1.61
C ALA A 295 -11.34 -13.81 1.71
N ALA A 296 -12.60 -13.38 1.61
CA ALA A 296 -13.75 -14.28 1.63
C ALA A 296 -13.78 -15.21 0.40
N GLU A 297 -13.43 -14.70 -0.78
CA GLU A 297 -13.31 -15.49 -2.01
C GLU A 297 -12.27 -16.60 -1.87
N PHE A 298 -11.04 -16.27 -1.46
CA PHE A 298 -10.00 -17.27 -1.23
C PHE A 298 -10.36 -18.25 -0.10
N ALA A 299 -11.00 -17.79 0.98
CA ALA A 299 -11.46 -18.65 2.06
C ALA A 299 -12.55 -19.64 1.58
N ALA A 300 -13.45 -19.21 0.69
CA ALA A 300 -14.45 -20.08 0.08
C ALA A 300 -13.79 -21.11 -0.85
N TRP A 301 -12.82 -20.70 -1.67
CA TRP A 301 -12.05 -21.63 -2.49
C TRP A 301 -11.23 -22.61 -1.65
N MET A 302 -10.65 -22.20 -0.53
CA MET A 302 -9.98 -23.13 0.38
C MET A 302 -10.93 -24.22 0.88
N LYS A 303 -12.21 -23.90 1.16
CA LYS A 303 -13.19 -24.92 1.57
C LYS A 303 -13.52 -25.87 0.42
N SER A 304 -13.65 -25.34 -0.79
CA SER A 304 -14.03 -26.09 -2.00
C SER A 304 -13.10 -25.81 -3.18
N PRO A 305 -11.84 -26.29 -3.21
CA PRO A 305 -10.83 -25.84 -4.18
C PRO A 305 -11.23 -26.05 -5.64
N ARG A 306 -12.01 -27.10 -5.90
CA ARG A 306 -12.51 -27.43 -7.25
C ARG A 306 -13.47 -26.39 -7.85
N THR A 307 -13.97 -25.43 -7.07
CA THR A 307 -14.80 -24.33 -7.57
C THR A 307 -13.98 -23.19 -8.17
N VAL A 308 -12.65 -23.17 -7.94
CA VAL A 308 -11.75 -22.24 -8.65
C VAL A 308 -11.86 -22.51 -10.14
N ARG A 309 -12.09 -21.45 -10.91
CA ARG A 309 -12.18 -21.52 -12.36
C ARG A 309 -10.91 -22.17 -12.94
N LEU A 310 -11.08 -23.13 -13.85
CA LEU A 310 -10.00 -23.89 -14.49
C LEU A 310 -9.18 -24.79 -13.54
N TRP A 311 -9.76 -25.27 -12.44
CA TRP A 311 -9.10 -26.23 -11.55
C TRP A 311 -8.54 -27.45 -12.28
N GLY A 312 -7.23 -27.69 -12.11
CA GLY A 312 -6.48 -28.78 -12.73
C GLY A 312 -6.47 -28.73 -14.26
N TRP A 313 -6.89 -27.63 -14.89
CA TRP A 313 -7.00 -27.53 -16.34
C TRP A 313 -5.65 -27.71 -17.01
N ARG A 314 -4.59 -27.04 -16.51
CA ARG A 314 -3.26 -27.10 -17.12
C ARG A 314 -2.69 -28.52 -17.05
N ALA A 315 -2.81 -29.17 -15.89
CA ALA A 315 -2.41 -30.56 -15.71
C ALA A 315 -3.14 -31.52 -16.68
N LYS A 316 -4.44 -31.29 -16.92
CA LYS A 316 -5.22 -32.07 -17.90
C LYS A 316 -4.73 -31.84 -19.34
N GLN A 317 -4.42 -30.59 -19.73
CA GLN A 317 -3.94 -30.29 -21.08
C GLN A 317 -2.58 -30.94 -21.35
N ARG A 318 -1.66 -30.89 -20.38
CA ARG A 318 -0.35 -31.53 -20.47
C ARG A 318 -0.46 -33.04 -20.73
N ARG A 319 -1.31 -33.72 -19.94
CA ARG A 319 -1.57 -35.15 -20.12
C ARG A 319 -2.10 -35.48 -21.51
N ARG A 320 -3.02 -34.68 -22.05
CA ARG A 320 -3.60 -34.88 -23.41
C ARG A 320 -2.60 -34.64 -24.54
N GLY A 321 -1.69 -33.66 -24.39
CA GLY A 321 -0.65 -33.38 -25.37
C GLY A 321 0.40 -34.49 -25.50
N SER A 322 0.71 -35.18 -24.40
CA SER A 322 1.62 -36.34 -24.40
C SER A 322 1.08 -37.59 -25.09
N PHE A 323 -0.23 -37.69 -25.35
CA PHE A 323 -0.81 -38.83 -26.09
C PHE A 323 -0.82 -38.65 -27.61
N HIS A 324 -0.56 -37.44 -28.13
CA HIS A 324 -0.58 -37.14 -29.57
C HIS A 324 0.84 -37.03 -30.18
N SER A 325 1.86 -37.39 -29.42
CA SER A 325 3.29 -37.32 -29.81
C SER A 325 3.97 -38.70 -29.87
N CYS A 326 3.18 -39.79 -29.87
CA CYS A 326 3.63 -41.16 -30.18
C CYS A 326 3.23 -41.55 -31.60
#